data_AF-A0A3D2APG7-F1
#
_entry.id   AF-A0A3D2APG7-F1
#
_cell.length_a   1.000
_cell.length_b   1.000
_cell.length_c   1.000
_cell.angle_alpha   90.00
_cell.angle_beta   90.00
_cell.angle_gamma   90.00
#
_symmetry.space_group_name_H-M   'P 1'
#
loop_
_entity.id
_entity.type
_entity.pdbx_description
1 polymer ?
#
loop_
_entity_poly.entity_id
_entity_poly.type
_entity_poly.pdbx_seq_one_letter_code
_entity_poly.pdbx_strand_id
1 'polypeptide(L)'
;FDILYWNGDSTNLPAAAFKEYIRNTYINNKLREPGAVVVDNVPLDLSKIDVPCYFLSTVGDHIVPWQGSYLGTELVSGPSRFVLAGSGHLAGVINPVEGGKYPHWVNDQLAPNAEQWLAGATKKDGSWWPDWNAWMAPMSGKKITSPKPGKCATHPAIEDAPGRYVKVRI
;
A
#
# COMPACT_ATOMS: atom_id res chain seq x y z
N PHE A 1 -24.62 -4.20 0.64
CA PHE A 1 -23.23 -4.37 1.08
C PHE A 1 -22.33 -4.29 -0.14
N ASP A 2 -21.73 -3.12 -0.32
CA ASP A 2 -20.74 -2.77 -1.34
C ASP A 2 -19.48 -3.63 -1.30
N ILE A 3 -18.97 -3.97 -0.12
CA ILE A 3 -17.77 -4.81 0.05
C ILE A 3 -17.96 -6.21 -0.54
N LEU A 4 -19.10 -6.85 -0.29
CA LEU A 4 -19.39 -8.17 -0.84
C LEU A 4 -19.55 -8.14 -2.37
N TYR A 5 -20.07 -7.02 -2.89
CA TYR A 5 -20.15 -6.80 -4.32
C TYR A 5 -18.75 -6.69 -4.94
N TRP A 6 -17.88 -5.85 -4.38
CA TRP A 6 -16.49 -5.72 -4.80
C TRP A 6 -15.74 -7.06 -4.73
N ASN A 7 -15.90 -7.82 -3.66
CA ASN A 7 -15.23 -9.11 -3.50
C ASN A 7 -15.72 -10.17 -4.50
N GLY A 8 -17.00 -10.10 -4.91
CA GLY A 8 -17.56 -10.98 -5.92
C GLY A 8 -17.19 -10.60 -7.36
N ASP A 9 -16.75 -9.35 -7.58
CA ASP A 9 -16.38 -8.80 -8.88
C ASP A 9 -14.95 -9.20 -9.27
N SER A 10 -14.79 -10.47 -9.63
CA SER A 10 -13.49 -11.10 -9.85
C SER A 10 -12.76 -10.56 -11.09
N THR A 11 -11.43 -10.74 -11.11
CA THR A 11 -10.57 -10.43 -12.27
C THR A 11 -9.75 -11.66 -12.69
N ASN A 12 -9.47 -11.77 -14.00
CA ASN A 12 -8.60 -12.82 -14.52
C ASN A 12 -7.13 -12.35 -14.50
N LEU A 13 -6.22 -13.28 -14.20
CA LEU A 13 -4.77 -13.04 -14.30
C LEU A 13 -4.18 -13.90 -15.41
N PRO A 14 -3.30 -13.36 -16.28
CA PRO A 14 -2.52 -14.17 -17.21
C PRO A 14 -1.74 -15.26 -16.46
N ALA A 15 -1.83 -16.50 -16.95
CA ALA A 15 -1.26 -17.66 -16.24
C ALA A 15 0.25 -17.54 -15.98
N ALA A 16 1.01 -16.90 -16.88
CA ALA A 16 2.44 -16.66 -16.69
C ALA A 16 2.70 -15.75 -15.47
N ALA A 17 2.03 -14.59 -15.43
CA ALA A 17 2.13 -13.63 -14.32
C ALA A 17 1.73 -14.25 -12.98
N PHE A 18 0.62 -15.00 -12.95
CA PHE A 18 0.18 -15.69 -11.72
C PHE A 18 1.22 -16.69 -11.21
N LYS A 19 1.77 -17.53 -12.11
CA LYS A 19 2.79 -18.53 -11.73
C LYS A 19 4.07 -17.89 -11.23
N GLU A 20 4.52 -16.80 -11.86
CA GLU A 20 5.71 -16.06 -11.42
C GLU A 20 5.50 -15.41 -10.06
N TYR A 21 4.35 -14.75 -9.86
CA TYR A 21 4.00 -14.15 -8.58
C TYR A 21 4.00 -15.20 -7.46
N ILE A 22 3.21 -16.27 -7.57
CA ILE A 22 3.12 -17.30 -6.54
C ILE A 22 4.47 -17.96 -6.25
N ARG A 23 5.24 -18.30 -7.29
CA ARG A 23 6.53 -18.97 -7.12
C ARG A 23 7.55 -18.08 -6.42
N ASN A 24 7.66 -16.82 -6.84
CA ASN A 24 8.71 -15.92 -6.38
C ASN A 24 8.36 -15.19 -5.08
N THR A 25 7.09 -15.11 -4.68
CA THR A 25 6.69 -14.50 -3.40
C THR A 25 6.28 -15.57 -2.39
N TYR A 26 5.15 -16.24 -2.58
CA TYR A 26 4.56 -17.14 -1.58
C TYR A 26 5.37 -18.41 -1.33
N ILE A 27 5.93 -19.02 -2.39
CA ILE A 27 6.63 -20.31 -2.25
C ILE A 27 8.10 -20.09 -1.87
N ASN A 28 8.83 -19.32 -2.67
CA ASN A 28 10.28 -19.20 -2.53
C ASN A 28 10.75 -17.93 -1.82
N ASN A 29 9.86 -16.95 -1.58
CA ASN A 29 10.19 -15.66 -0.98
C ASN A 29 11.44 -14.98 -1.58
N LYS A 30 11.56 -15.00 -2.92
CA LYS A 30 12.73 -14.51 -3.66
C LYS A 30 12.78 -13.00 -3.79
N LEU A 31 11.64 -12.30 -3.70
CA LEU A 31 11.60 -10.85 -3.89
C LEU A 31 12.43 -10.07 -2.85
N ARG A 32 12.63 -10.62 -1.64
CA ARG A 32 13.48 -10.02 -0.60
C ARG A 32 14.97 -10.27 -0.79
N GLU A 33 15.35 -11.17 -1.70
CA GLU A 33 16.75 -11.51 -1.97
C GLU A 33 17.26 -10.66 -3.15
N PRO A 34 18.28 -9.80 -2.95
CA PRO A 34 18.84 -8.99 -4.03
C PRO A 34 19.28 -9.84 -5.24
N GLY A 35 18.75 -9.50 -6.41
CA GLY A 35 19.04 -10.12 -7.70
C GLY A 35 18.39 -11.49 -7.95
N ALA A 36 17.58 -12.01 -7.02
CA ALA A 36 16.97 -13.33 -7.17
C ALA A 36 15.75 -13.35 -8.12
N VAL A 37 15.17 -12.19 -8.40
CA VAL A 37 14.10 -11.99 -9.39
C VAL A 37 14.60 -11.02 -10.46
N VAL A 38 14.34 -11.30 -11.73
CA VAL A 38 14.70 -10.45 -12.86
C VAL A 38 13.43 -10.08 -13.62
N VAL A 39 13.23 -8.78 -13.86
CA VAL A 39 12.12 -8.24 -14.66
C VAL A 39 12.72 -7.34 -15.73
N ASP A 40 12.35 -7.55 -17.00
CA ASP A 40 12.87 -6.79 -18.15
C ASP A 40 14.42 -6.73 -18.19
N ASN A 41 15.07 -7.87 -17.90
CA ASN A 41 16.53 -8.01 -17.78
C ASN A 41 17.18 -7.18 -16.66
N VAL A 42 16.38 -6.64 -15.72
CA VAL A 42 16.86 -5.92 -14.54
C VAL A 42 16.73 -6.83 -13.31
N PRO A 43 17.85 -7.22 -12.67
CA PRO A 43 17.82 -7.90 -11.38
C PRO A 43 17.24 -6.96 -10.31
N LEU A 44 16.21 -7.41 -9.62
CA LEU A 44 15.52 -6.62 -8.60
C LEU A 44 16.29 -6.66 -7.28
N ASP A 45 16.47 -5.48 -6.68
CA ASP A 45 17.06 -5.31 -5.36
C ASP A 45 16.29 -4.21 -4.64
N LEU A 46 15.48 -4.58 -3.65
CA LEU A 46 14.63 -3.64 -2.91
C LEU A 46 15.46 -2.61 -2.12
N SER A 47 16.72 -2.93 -1.79
CA SER A 47 17.61 -1.99 -1.11
C SER A 47 18.04 -0.81 -2.00
N LYS A 48 17.71 -0.85 -3.30
CA LYS A 48 17.89 0.28 -4.23
C LYS A 48 16.73 1.28 -4.19
N ILE A 49 15.66 0.99 -3.46
CA ILE A 49 14.55 1.93 -3.25
C ILE A 49 14.99 2.91 -2.15
N ASP A 50 15.47 4.09 -2.59
CA ASP A 50 16.01 5.15 -1.74
C ASP A 50 15.03 6.31 -1.47
N VAL A 51 13.81 6.20 -1.97
CA VAL A 51 12.75 7.19 -1.78
C VAL A 51 12.01 7.00 -0.45
N PRO A 52 11.40 8.06 0.12
CA PRO A 52 10.57 7.93 1.31
C PRO A 52 9.42 6.91 1.13
N CYS A 53 9.30 5.99 2.08
CA CYS A 53 8.32 4.90 2.04
C CYS A 53 7.34 4.99 3.22
N TYR A 54 6.04 4.86 2.93
CA TYR A 54 4.99 4.79 3.94
C TYR A 54 4.34 3.40 3.89
N PHE A 55 4.49 2.65 4.98
CA PHE A 55 3.94 1.31 5.13
C PHE A 55 2.70 1.39 6.01
N LEU A 56 1.59 0.85 5.50
CA LEU A 56 0.35 0.66 6.24
C LEU A 56 0.08 -0.83 6.39
N SER A 57 -0.28 -1.24 7.60
CA SER A 57 -0.85 -2.57 7.85
C SER A 57 -2.04 -2.45 8.79
N THR A 58 -2.80 -3.53 8.98
CA THR A 58 -3.91 -3.55 9.94
C THR A 58 -3.74 -4.65 10.99
N VAL A 59 -4.06 -4.36 12.26
CA VAL A 59 -3.82 -5.27 13.41
C VAL A 59 -4.50 -6.63 13.22
N GLY A 60 -5.71 -6.62 12.67
CA GLY A 60 -6.56 -7.79 12.47
C GLY A 60 -6.51 -8.35 11.05
N ASP A 61 -5.49 -7.99 10.25
CA ASP A 61 -5.33 -8.54 8.90
C ASP A 61 -4.89 -10.01 8.95
N HIS A 62 -5.74 -10.91 8.47
CA HIS A 62 -5.43 -12.33 8.36
C HIS A 62 -4.95 -12.73 6.95
N ILE A 63 -5.03 -11.80 5.98
CA ILE A 63 -4.55 -12.00 4.61
C ILE A 63 -3.08 -11.58 4.52
N VAL A 64 -2.75 -10.40 5.08
CA VAL A 64 -1.40 -9.85 5.15
C VAL A 64 -1.06 -9.55 6.61
N PRO A 65 -0.53 -10.52 7.38
CA PRO A 65 -0.15 -10.31 8.77
C PRO A 65 0.81 -9.13 8.90
N TRP A 66 0.47 -8.18 9.76
CA TRP A 66 1.19 -6.90 9.87
C TRP A 66 2.66 -7.08 10.28
N GLN A 67 3.00 -8.13 11.04
CA GLN A 67 4.38 -8.46 11.36
C GLN A 67 5.20 -8.81 10.10
N GLY A 68 4.60 -9.55 9.17
CA GLY A 68 5.26 -9.87 7.89
C GLY A 68 5.44 -8.62 7.02
N SER A 69 4.43 -7.74 7.00
CA SER A 69 4.53 -6.45 6.30
C SER A 69 5.55 -5.50 6.94
N TYR A 70 5.73 -5.56 8.27
CA TYR A 70 6.70 -4.74 9.00
C TYR A 70 8.13 -4.97 8.52
N LEU A 71 8.48 -6.24 8.25
CA LEU A 71 9.80 -6.61 7.72
C LEU A 71 10.12 -5.93 6.37
N GLY A 72 9.10 -5.48 5.62
CA GLY A 72 9.30 -4.70 4.39
C GLY A 72 10.04 -3.38 4.62
N THR A 73 9.93 -2.80 5.82
CA THR A 73 10.65 -1.57 6.20
C THR A 73 12.18 -1.77 6.25
N GLU A 74 12.63 -3.01 6.45
CA GLU A 74 14.06 -3.38 6.49
C GLU A 74 14.64 -3.68 5.09
N LEU A 75 13.77 -3.85 4.09
CA LEU A 75 14.18 -4.23 2.74
C LEU A 75 14.48 -3.03 1.83
N VAL A 76 14.04 -1.83 2.21
CA VAL A 76 14.24 -0.58 1.45
C VAL A 76 15.28 0.30 2.16
N SER A 77 16.04 1.09 1.39
CA SER A 77 17.05 2.01 1.97
C SER A 77 16.50 3.40 2.27
N GLY A 78 15.38 3.78 1.66
CA GLY A 78 14.73 5.06 1.87
C GLY A 78 14.12 5.19 3.27
N PRO A 79 13.91 6.44 3.75
CA PRO A 79 13.33 6.67 5.06
C PRO A 79 11.92 6.08 5.12
N SER A 80 11.70 5.19 6.07
CA SER A 80 10.47 4.42 6.19
C SER A 80 9.62 4.87 7.38
N ARG A 81 8.33 5.08 7.15
CA ARG A 81 7.30 5.28 8.19
C ARG A 81 6.38 4.07 8.21
N PHE A 82 6.22 3.43 9.36
CA PHE A 82 5.25 2.36 9.55
C PHE A 82 4.06 2.87 10.35
N VAL A 83 2.84 2.55 9.90
CA VAL A 83 1.59 2.85 10.59
C VAL A 83 0.72 1.60 10.64
N LEU A 84 0.18 1.33 11.82
CA LEU A 84 -0.67 0.17 12.05
C LEU A 84 -2.09 0.65 12.30
N ALA A 85 -3.02 0.37 11.40
CA ALA A 85 -4.43 0.69 11.58
C ALA A 85 -5.16 -0.43 12.37
N GLY A 86 -6.22 -0.08 13.09
CA GLY A 86 -7.09 -1.06 13.73
C GLY A 86 -7.94 -1.84 12.73
N SER A 87 -8.66 -2.85 13.22
CA SER A 87 -9.52 -3.75 12.42
C SER A 87 -8.76 -4.66 11.45
N GLY A 88 -9.48 -5.35 10.57
CA GLY A 88 -8.94 -6.27 9.56
C GLY A 88 -8.75 -5.65 8.18
N HIS A 89 -8.33 -6.46 7.21
CA HIS A 89 -7.84 -6.07 5.88
C HIS A 89 -8.55 -4.87 5.25
N LEU A 90 -9.85 -4.99 4.93
CA LEU A 90 -10.59 -3.89 4.31
C LEU A 90 -11.02 -2.81 5.32
N ALA A 91 -11.54 -3.23 6.48
CA ALA A 91 -12.15 -2.32 7.45
C ALA A 91 -11.12 -1.38 8.10
N GLY A 92 -9.87 -1.80 8.22
CA GLY A 92 -8.78 -0.96 8.73
C GLY A 92 -8.20 -0.01 7.68
N VAL A 93 -8.06 -0.47 6.42
CA VAL A 93 -7.55 0.34 5.32
C VAL A 93 -8.57 1.40 4.89
N ILE A 94 -9.81 0.97 4.64
CA ILE A 94 -10.93 1.83 4.23
C ILE A 94 -11.65 2.36 5.49
N ASN A 95 -10.95 3.25 6.19
CA ASN A 95 -11.43 3.88 7.42
C ASN A 95 -11.49 5.40 7.20
N PRO A 96 -12.59 5.96 6.67
CA PRO A 96 -12.67 7.37 6.31
C PRO A 96 -12.51 8.30 7.52
N VAL A 97 -12.12 9.56 7.26
CA VAL A 97 -11.95 10.57 8.33
C VAL A 97 -13.27 10.82 9.05
N GLU A 98 -14.34 11.06 8.29
CA GLU A 98 -15.69 11.18 8.82
C GLU A 98 -16.34 9.80 8.92
N GLY A 99 -16.87 9.47 10.10
CA GLY A 99 -17.52 8.18 10.35
C GLY A 99 -16.57 6.97 10.50
N GLY A 100 -15.26 7.20 10.40
CA GLY A 100 -14.23 6.19 10.71
C GLY A 100 -14.28 5.74 12.16
N LYS A 101 -14.10 4.43 12.37
CA LYS A 101 -14.35 3.77 13.66
C LYS A 101 -13.09 3.35 14.38
N TYR A 102 -12.04 3.07 13.61
CA TYR A 102 -10.87 2.37 14.15
C TYR A 102 -9.74 3.35 14.44
N PRO A 103 -9.02 3.15 15.55
CA PRO A 103 -7.80 3.89 15.85
C PRO A 103 -6.66 3.42 14.95
N HIS A 104 -5.52 4.09 15.06
CA HIS A 104 -4.26 3.64 14.48
C HIS A 104 -3.12 3.85 15.48
N TRP A 105 -1.97 3.23 15.22
CA TRP A 105 -0.76 3.33 16.03
C TRP A 105 0.36 3.89 15.18
N VAL A 106 1.13 4.79 15.78
CA VAL A 106 2.29 5.43 15.16
C VAL A 106 3.48 5.35 16.11
N ASN A 107 4.67 5.22 15.55
CA ASN A 107 5.92 5.27 16.28
C ASN A 107 6.98 5.87 15.34
N ASP A 108 7.70 6.88 15.83
CA ASP A 108 8.70 7.59 15.04
C ASP A 108 10.00 6.78 14.88
N GLN A 109 10.16 5.72 15.67
CA GLN A 109 11.31 4.81 15.59
C GLN A 109 10.88 3.46 15.04
N LEU A 110 11.63 2.95 14.07
CA LEU A 110 11.54 1.55 13.67
C LEU A 110 12.33 0.71 14.68
N ALA A 111 11.65 -0.22 15.34
CA ALA A 111 12.27 -1.13 16.28
C ALA A 111 12.77 -2.38 15.56
N PRO A 112 13.70 -3.16 16.15
CA PRO A 112 14.21 -4.40 15.54
C PRO A 112 13.15 -5.48 15.24
N ASN A 113 11.95 -5.39 15.80
CA ASN A 113 10.83 -6.25 15.44
C ASN A 113 9.48 -5.55 15.65
N ALA A 114 8.46 -6.14 15.03
CA ALA A 114 7.10 -5.63 14.98
C ALA A 114 6.49 -5.47 16.38
N GLU A 115 6.69 -6.43 17.28
CA GLU A 115 6.15 -6.42 18.64
C GLU A 115 6.75 -5.28 19.48
N GLN A 116 8.07 -5.08 19.40
CA GLN A 116 8.75 -3.96 20.05
C GLN A 116 8.30 -2.62 19.48
N TRP A 117 8.11 -2.55 18.16
CA TRP A 117 7.59 -1.36 17.50
C TRP A 117 6.22 -0.99 18.06
N LEU A 118 5.31 -1.97 18.19
CA LEU A 118 3.97 -1.77 18.73
C LEU A 118 3.98 -1.41 20.21
N ALA A 119 4.87 -2.03 21.01
CA ALA A 119 5.00 -1.73 22.44
C ALA A 119 5.43 -0.27 22.70
N GLY A 120 6.24 0.31 21.79
CA GLY A 120 6.62 1.72 21.82
C GLY A 120 5.65 2.66 21.09
N ALA A 121 4.62 2.14 20.43
CA ALA A 121 3.75 2.95 19.59
C ALA A 121 2.70 3.73 20.40
N THR A 122 2.42 4.94 19.94
CA THR A 122 1.32 5.75 20.45
C THR A 122 0.05 5.46 19.68
N LYS A 123 -1.01 5.08 20.40
CA LYS A 123 -2.35 4.97 19.84
C LYS A 123 -2.91 6.37 19.54
N LYS A 124 -3.46 6.55 18.35
CA LYS A 124 -4.18 7.73 17.88
C LYS A 124 -5.61 7.32 17.56
N ASP A 125 -6.58 8.09 18.02
CA ASP A 125 -7.97 7.83 17.72
C ASP A 125 -8.32 8.23 16.28
N GLY A 126 -9.28 7.52 15.70
CA GLY A 126 -9.77 7.77 14.35
C GLY A 126 -8.84 7.30 13.22
N SER A 127 -9.21 7.69 12.01
CA SER A 127 -8.57 7.29 10.75
C SER A 127 -7.07 7.57 10.71
N TRP A 128 -6.33 6.69 10.03
CA TRP A 128 -4.91 6.89 9.69
C TRP A 128 -4.72 7.83 8.47
N TRP A 129 -5.78 8.12 7.69
CA TRP A 129 -5.67 8.96 6.50
C TRP A 129 -5.10 10.36 6.75
N PRO A 130 -5.45 11.06 7.87
CA PRO A 130 -4.84 12.34 8.20
C PRO A 130 -3.33 12.24 8.46
N ASP A 131 -2.86 11.12 9.04
CA ASP A 131 -1.42 10.87 9.25
C ASP A 131 -0.68 10.77 7.92
N TRP A 132 -1.19 9.94 7.01
CA TRP A 132 -0.64 9.80 5.67
C TRP A 132 -0.68 11.11 4.87
N ASN A 133 -1.79 11.85 4.93
CA ASN A 133 -1.91 13.14 4.27
C ASN A 133 -0.91 14.17 4.83
N ALA A 134 -0.71 14.22 6.15
CA ALA A 134 0.29 15.08 6.78
C ALA A 134 1.72 14.68 6.40
N TRP A 135 1.99 13.37 6.29
CA TRP A 135 3.28 12.84 5.84
C TRP A 135 3.56 13.22 4.37
N MET A 136 2.57 13.12 3.48
CA MET A 136 2.73 13.45 2.06
C MET A 136 2.82 14.96 1.78
N ALA A 137 2.15 15.80 2.57
CA ALA A 137 2.07 17.24 2.34
C ALA A 137 3.43 17.94 2.08
N PRO A 138 4.49 17.76 2.89
CA PRO A 138 5.79 18.40 2.63
C PRO A 138 6.49 17.90 1.35
N MET A 139 6.13 16.71 0.87
CA MET A 139 6.69 16.10 -0.35
C MET A 139 5.85 16.37 -1.61
N SER A 140 4.71 17.05 -1.47
CA SER A 140 3.74 17.27 -2.55
C SER A 140 3.97 18.57 -3.34
N GLY A 141 5.12 19.23 -3.12
CA GLY A 141 5.47 20.48 -3.80
C GLY A 141 4.59 21.68 -3.40
N LYS A 142 4.61 22.72 -4.23
CA LYS A 142 3.84 23.95 -3.99
C LYS A 142 2.39 23.78 -4.45
N LYS A 143 1.46 24.42 -3.73
CA LYS A 143 0.08 24.55 -4.20
C LYS A 143 0.05 25.34 -5.51
N ILE A 144 -0.63 24.78 -6.49
CA ILE A 144 -0.89 25.41 -7.79
C ILE A 144 -2.40 25.49 -8.04
N THR A 145 -2.80 26.28 -9.02
CA THR A 145 -4.18 26.25 -9.52
C THR A 145 -4.49 24.84 -10.04
N SER A 146 -5.63 24.30 -9.64
CA SER A 146 -6.04 22.96 -10.04
C SER A 146 -6.11 22.83 -11.58
N PRO A 147 -5.36 21.91 -12.21
CA PRO A 147 -5.43 21.69 -13.64
C PRO A 147 -6.78 21.09 -14.02
N LYS A 148 -7.29 21.43 -15.21
CA LYS A 148 -8.50 20.79 -15.76
C LYS A 148 -8.12 19.46 -16.43
N PRO A 149 -8.58 18.30 -15.94
CA PRO A 149 -8.33 17.02 -16.59
C PRO A 149 -8.79 17.03 -18.05
N GLY A 150 -8.06 16.31 -18.91
CA GLY A 150 -8.41 16.17 -20.33
C GLY A 150 -8.07 17.35 -21.24
N LYS A 151 -7.44 18.41 -20.73
CA LYS A 151 -6.98 19.57 -21.52
C LYS A 151 -5.53 19.47 -22.02
N CYS A 152 -4.80 18.43 -21.63
CA CYS A 152 -3.45 18.20 -22.12
C CYS A 152 -3.48 17.70 -23.58
N ALA A 153 -2.80 18.38 -24.50
CA ALA A 153 -2.84 18.01 -25.92
C ALA A 153 -2.24 16.62 -26.21
N THR A 154 -1.22 16.21 -25.46
CA THR A 154 -0.61 14.88 -25.60
C THR A 154 -1.39 13.79 -24.87
N HIS A 155 -2.33 14.16 -24.00
CA HIS A 155 -3.15 13.25 -23.21
C HIS A 155 -4.59 13.80 -23.08
N PRO A 156 -5.35 13.83 -24.19
CA PRO A 156 -6.72 14.33 -24.17
C PRO A 156 -7.64 13.39 -23.39
N ALA A 157 -8.80 13.90 -22.95
CA ALA A 157 -9.83 13.04 -22.37
C ALA A 157 -10.28 11.97 -23.38
N ILE A 158 -10.42 10.73 -22.91
CA ILE A 158 -10.87 9.59 -23.72
C ILE A 158 -12.33 9.26 -23.41
N GLU A 159 -12.67 9.13 -22.13
CA GLU A 159 -14.01 8.83 -21.61
C GLU A 159 -14.13 9.32 -20.16
N ASP A 160 -15.36 9.44 -19.66
CA ASP A 160 -15.60 9.78 -18.26
C ASP A 160 -15.22 8.62 -17.32
N ALA A 161 -14.69 8.96 -16.14
CA ALA A 161 -14.49 8.00 -15.05
C ALA A 161 -15.84 7.34 -14.67
N PRO A 162 -15.86 6.04 -14.28
CA PRO A 162 -14.71 5.21 -13.95
C PRO A 162 -14.11 4.43 -15.15
N GLY A 163 -14.53 4.78 -16.38
CA GLY A 163 -14.06 4.13 -17.60
C GLY A 163 -14.67 2.76 -17.86
N ARG A 164 -14.29 2.15 -18.99
CA ARG A 164 -14.86 0.89 -19.49
C ARG A 164 -14.19 -0.36 -18.92
N TYR A 165 -12.91 -0.32 -18.55
CA TYR A 165 -12.17 -1.51 -18.11
C TYR A 165 -12.70 -2.06 -16.77
N VAL A 166 -13.02 -1.20 -15.81
CA VAL A 166 -13.60 -1.62 -14.52
C VAL A 166 -15.02 -2.19 -14.64
N LYS A 167 -15.67 -2.02 -15.80
CA LYS A 167 -17.03 -2.50 -16.07
C LYS A 167 -17.04 -3.87 -16.77
N VAL A 168 -15.88 -4.39 -17.16
CA VAL A 168 -15.75 -5.70 -17.80
C VAL A 168 -16.10 -6.79 -16.77
N ARG A 169 -16.85 -7.80 -17.21
CA ARG A 169 -17.22 -8.98 -16.42
C ARG A 169 -16.50 -10.21 -16.95
N ILE A 170 -16.22 -11.17 -16.06
CA ILE A 170 -15.75 -12.52 -16.41
C ILE A 170 -16.91 -13.39 -16.85
#